data_AF-A0A914E6H9-F1
#
_entry.id   AF-A0A914E6H9-F1
#
_cell.length_a   1.000
_cell.length_b   1.000
_cell.length_c   1.000
_cell.angle_alpha   90.00
_cell.angle_beta   90.00
_cell.angle_gamma   90.00
#
_symmetry.space_group_name_H-M   'P 1'
#
loop_
_entity.id
_entity.type
_entity.pdbx_description
1 polymer ?
#
loop_
_entity_poly.entity_id
_entity_poly.type
_entity_poly.pdbx_seq_one_letter_code
_entity_poly.pdbx_strand_id
1 'polypeptide(L)'
;MEKIEYNILRPVFNQDLFDGLHGYEKRKRKIKNFNYYEYLNIQKIGSILTNTLPFFKWIKDYQLGFLPSDIAAGITIAIFNIPQGMAYANLANLPEVIGLYTSFFCPLIYLFFGTSRHLSMGIVSVVALMMGSTLEKYAILHNFNLENAKQNNIDNFESLHYLTILTFTTGIILALLSLCQAHFIAAYLSDSLEFLLLAALDS
;
A
#
# COMPACT_ATOMS: atom_id res chain seq x y z
N MET A 1 -26.34 -30.44 36.29
CA MET A 1 -26.44 -30.20 34.83
C MET A 1 -26.88 -31.50 34.20
N GLU A 2 -28.06 -31.51 33.59
CA GLU A 2 -28.67 -32.71 33.03
C GLU A 2 -28.13 -32.95 31.61
N LYS A 3 -27.73 -34.18 31.28
CA LYS A 3 -27.20 -34.52 29.96
C LYS A 3 -28.36 -34.74 29.00
N ILE A 4 -28.54 -33.85 28.03
CA ILE A 4 -29.49 -34.02 26.94
C ILE A 4 -29.03 -35.22 26.09
N GLU A 5 -29.81 -36.30 26.12
CA GLU A 5 -29.49 -37.54 25.42
C GLU A 5 -30.06 -37.51 24.00
N TYR A 6 -29.19 -37.30 23.01
CA TYR A 6 -29.56 -37.09 21.61
C TYR A 6 -29.89 -38.42 20.90
N ASN A 7 -31.05 -38.98 21.20
CA ASN A 7 -31.56 -40.19 20.53
C ASN A 7 -32.09 -39.85 19.12
N ILE A 8 -31.18 -39.85 18.13
CA ILE A 8 -31.44 -39.39 16.77
C ILE A 8 -31.50 -40.59 15.81
N LEU A 9 -32.70 -41.08 15.54
CA LEU A 9 -32.96 -42.10 14.52
C LEU A 9 -33.15 -41.44 13.14
N ARG A 10 -32.14 -41.54 12.26
CA ARG A 10 -32.27 -41.24 10.82
C ARG A 10 -31.80 -42.45 9.99
N PRO A 11 -32.42 -42.77 8.84
CA PRO A 11 -31.84 -43.72 7.91
C PRO A 11 -30.51 -43.20 7.35
N VAL A 12 -29.58 -44.11 7.08
CA VAL A 12 -28.27 -43.76 6.48
C VAL A 12 -28.46 -43.53 4.99
N PHE A 13 -28.18 -42.30 4.54
CA PHE A 13 -28.18 -41.94 3.11
C PHE A 13 -26.76 -41.74 2.60
N ASN A 14 -26.48 -42.25 1.39
CA ASN A 14 -25.34 -41.80 0.60
C ASN A 14 -25.65 -40.42 -0.02
N GLN A 15 -24.61 -39.65 -0.36
CA GLN A 15 -24.77 -38.32 -0.94
C GLN A 15 -25.65 -38.33 -2.20
N ASP A 16 -25.48 -39.31 -3.09
CA ASP A 16 -26.25 -39.40 -4.34
C ASP A 16 -27.75 -39.67 -4.10
N LEU A 17 -28.09 -40.39 -3.01
CA LEU A 17 -29.48 -40.61 -2.59
C LEU A 17 -30.09 -39.33 -1.99
N PHE A 18 -29.32 -38.59 -1.19
CA PHE A 18 -29.75 -37.33 -0.61
C PHE A 18 -29.95 -36.25 -1.70
N ASP A 19 -28.98 -36.11 -2.60
CA ASP A 19 -29.01 -35.17 -3.72
C ASP A 19 -30.19 -35.49 -4.66
N GLY A 20 -30.47 -36.78 -4.90
CA GLY A 20 -31.63 -37.23 -5.68
C GLY A 20 -32.98 -36.95 -5.01
N LEU A 21 -33.10 -37.16 -3.70
CA LEU A 21 -34.33 -36.87 -2.94
C LEU A 21 -34.62 -35.37 -2.83
N HIS A 22 -33.59 -34.52 -2.80
CA HIS A 22 -33.72 -33.08 -2.65
C HIS A 22 -33.53 -32.28 -3.97
N GLY A 23 -33.42 -32.97 -5.11
CA GLY A 23 -33.34 -32.33 -6.43
C GLY A 23 -32.06 -31.51 -6.66
N TYR A 24 -30.97 -31.85 -5.99
CA TYR A 24 -29.73 -31.06 -6.01
C TYR A 24 -28.91 -31.34 -7.27
N GLU A 25 -29.08 -30.52 -8.31
CA GLU A 25 -28.13 -30.49 -9.43
C GLU A 25 -26.81 -29.83 -9.02
N LYS A 26 -25.75 -30.63 -8.93
CA LYS A 26 -24.37 -30.18 -8.69
C LYS A 26 -23.91 -29.23 -9.82
N ARG A 27 -24.01 -27.92 -9.56
CA ARG A 27 -23.81 -26.81 -10.53
C ARG A 27 -22.50 -26.93 -11.31
N LYS A 28 -22.56 -27.51 -12.52
CA LYS A 28 -21.42 -27.67 -13.44
C LYS A 28 -20.83 -26.31 -13.79
N ARG A 29 -19.71 -25.94 -13.16
CA ARG A 29 -18.94 -24.73 -13.53
C ARG A 29 -18.53 -24.84 -14.99
N LYS A 30 -19.04 -23.96 -15.86
CA LYS A 30 -18.60 -23.87 -17.26
C LYS A 30 -17.15 -23.40 -17.28
N ILE A 31 -16.22 -24.35 -17.35
CA ILE A 31 -14.81 -24.08 -17.64
C ILE A 31 -14.78 -23.45 -19.04
N LYS A 32 -14.45 -22.16 -19.12
CA LYS A 32 -14.16 -21.52 -20.41
C LYS A 32 -12.83 -22.07 -20.89
N ASN A 33 -12.80 -22.65 -22.08
CA ASN A 33 -11.53 -23.04 -22.73
C ASN A 33 -10.71 -21.76 -22.97
N PHE A 34 -9.67 -21.56 -22.14
CA PHE A 34 -8.76 -20.44 -22.26
C PHE A 34 -7.72 -20.77 -23.34
N ASN A 35 -7.96 -20.29 -24.56
CA ASN A 35 -7.05 -20.53 -25.70
C ASN A 35 -5.75 -19.73 -25.51
N TYR A 36 -4.65 -20.40 -25.17
CA TYR A 36 -3.38 -19.79 -24.79
C TYR A 36 -2.60 -19.18 -25.98
N TYR A 37 -2.84 -19.64 -27.21
CA TYR A 37 -2.04 -19.24 -28.39
C TYR A 37 -2.41 -17.87 -28.98
N GLU A 38 -3.51 -17.24 -28.55
CA GLU A 38 -4.01 -15.98 -29.12
C GLU A 38 -3.38 -14.72 -28.49
N TYR A 39 -2.23 -14.84 -27.82
CA TYR A 39 -1.64 -13.78 -27.00
C TYR A 39 -0.43 -13.06 -27.63
N LEU A 40 0.08 -13.54 -28.77
CA LEU A 40 1.21 -12.93 -29.49
C LEU A 40 0.73 -12.08 -30.68
N ASN A 41 0.17 -10.90 -30.39
CA ASN A 41 -0.16 -9.89 -31.39
C ASN A 41 0.25 -8.50 -30.86
N ILE A 42 0.86 -7.67 -31.70
CA ILE A 42 1.39 -6.34 -31.34
C ILE A 42 0.29 -5.41 -30.82
N GLN A 43 -0.95 -5.53 -31.33
CA GLN A 43 -2.12 -4.81 -30.79
C GLN A 43 -2.38 -5.10 -29.31
N LYS A 44 -1.96 -6.28 -28.81
CA LYS A 44 -2.15 -6.71 -27.43
C LYS A 44 -1.23 -5.96 -26.44
N ILE A 45 -0.14 -5.33 -26.91
CA ILE A 45 0.68 -4.42 -26.08
C ILE A 45 -0.17 -3.24 -25.59
N GLY A 46 -0.98 -2.65 -26.47
CA GLY A 46 -1.94 -1.60 -26.07
C GLY A 46 -2.94 -2.09 -25.02
N SER A 47 -3.47 -3.31 -25.19
CA SER A 47 -4.40 -3.91 -24.21
C SER A 47 -3.73 -4.20 -22.86
N ILE A 48 -2.46 -4.61 -22.86
CA ILE A 48 -1.64 -4.82 -21.66
C ILE A 48 -1.43 -3.48 -20.96
N LEU A 49 -1.05 -2.42 -21.69
CA LEU A 49 -0.87 -1.08 -21.12
C LEU A 49 -2.16 -0.54 -20.47
N THR A 50 -3.33 -0.81 -21.07
CA THR A 50 -4.63 -0.44 -20.47
C THR A 50 -5.06 -1.33 -19.30
N ASN A 51 -4.42 -2.49 -19.10
CA ASN A 51 -4.62 -3.35 -17.93
C ASN A 51 -3.61 -3.04 -16.80
N THR A 52 -2.37 -2.65 -17.13
CA THR A 52 -1.34 -2.28 -16.15
C THR A 52 -1.47 -0.84 -15.65
N LEU A 53 -2.13 0.04 -16.40
CA LEU A 53 -2.48 1.40 -15.99
C LEU A 53 -4.01 1.54 -15.75
N PRO A 54 -4.56 0.99 -14.65
CA PRO A 54 -6.00 1.01 -14.38
C PRO A 54 -6.60 2.42 -14.21
N PHE A 55 -5.76 3.46 -14.05
CA PHE A 55 -6.13 4.86 -14.23
C PHE A 55 -6.95 5.09 -15.52
N PHE A 56 -6.49 4.56 -16.66
CA PHE A 56 -7.18 4.69 -17.96
C PHE A 56 -8.48 3.88 -18.07
N LYS A 57 -8.75 3.00 -17.10
CA LYS A 57 -10.03 2.30 -16.97
C LYS A 57 -11.00 3.14 -16.12
N TRP A 58 -10.61 3.52 -14.90
CA TRP A 58 -11.49 4.31 -14.02
C TRP A 58 -11.86 5.69 -14.61
N ILE A 59 -10.97 6.34 -15.35
CA ILE A 59 -11.26 7.64 -15.97
C ILE A 59 -12.37 7.57 -17.03
N LYS A 60 -12.58 6.40 -17.66
CA LYS A 60 -13.64 6.17 -18.67
C LYS A 60 -14.99 5.84 -18.03
N ASP A 61 -14.96 5.19 -16.88
CA ASP A 61 -16.15 4.84 -16.08
C ASP A 61 -16.56 5.98 -15.12
N TYR A 62 -15.91 7.17 -15.21
CA TYR A 62 -16.12 8.27 -14.28
C TYR A 62 -17.38 9.10 -14.60
N GLN A 63 -18.30 9.19 -13.65
CA GLN A 63 -19.49 10.04 -13.76
C GLN A 63 -19.17 11.46 -13.29
N LEU A 64 -19.32 12.45 -14.18
CA LEU A 64 -19.01 13.87 -13.90
C LEU A 64 -19.80 14.48 -12.73
N GLY A 65 -20.87 13.83 -12.26
CA GLY A 65 -21.61 14.23 -11.06
C GLY A 65 -20.81 14.14 -9.76
N PHE A 66 -19.76 13.33 -9.70
CA PHE A 66 -18.88 13.23 -8.53
C PHE A 66 -17.79 14.33 -8.48
N LEU A 67 -17.54 15.01 -9.60
CA LEU A 67 -16.48 16.03 -9.74
C LEU A 67 -16.45 17.09 -8.61
N PRO A 68 -17.57 17.74 -8.21
CA PRO A 68 -17.55 18.71 -7.12
C PRO A 68 -17.23 18.08 -5.75
N SER A 69 -17.63 16.82 -5.53
CA SER A 69 -17.32 16.09 -4.29
C SER A 69 -15.84 15.72 -4.23
N ASP A 70 -15.28 15.22 -5.33
CA ASP A 70 -13.87 14.83 -5.42
C ASP A 70 -12.94 16.06 -5.33
N ILE A 71 -13.34 17.21 -5.88
CA ILE A 71 -12.62 18.48 -5.72
C ILE A 71 -12.63 18.93 -4.26
N ALA A 72 -13.79 18.92 -3.59
CA ALA A 72 -13.90 19.30 -2.17
C ALA A 72 -13.09 18.37 -1.25
N ALA A 73 -13.12 17.06 -1.51
CA ALA A 73 -12.30 16.08 -0.81
C ALA A 73 -10.80 16.29 -1.06
N GLY A 74 -10.40 16.51 -2.31
CA GLY A 74 -9.01 16.76 -2.69
C GLY A 74 -8.41 18.02 -2.05
N ILE A 75 -9.18 19.12 -2.03
CA ILE A 75 -8.79 20.37 -1.32
C ILE A 75 -8.65 20.11 0.18
N THR A 76 -9.59 19.38 0.79
CA THR A 76 -9.56 19.03 2.21
C THR A 76 -8.31 18.22 2.57
N ILE A 77 -8.00 17.18 1.78
CA ILE A 77 -6.80 16.35 1.95
C ILE A 77 -5.52 17.18 1.77
N ALA A 78 -5.48 18.06 0.77
CA ALA A 78 -4.32 18.93 0.54
C ALA A 78 -4.04 19.87 1.74
N ILE A 79 -5.10 20.43 2.35
CA ILE A 79 -4.98 21.29 3.54
C ILE A 79 -4.41 20.51 4.74
N PHE A 80 -4.83 19.26 4.97
CA PHE A 80 -4.27 18.43 6.06
C PHE A 80 -2.85 17.93 5.79
N ASN A 81 -2.51 17.66 4.52
CA ASN A 81 -1.20 17.12 4.14
C ASN A 81 -0.05 18.13 4.33
N ILE A 82 -0.33 19.45 4.31
CA ILE A 82 0.65 20.51 4.56
C ILE A 82 1.26 20.41 5.98
N PRO A 83 0.49 20.56 7.09
CA PRO A 83 1.04 20.46 8.44
C PRO A 83 1.55 19.03 8.75
N GLN A 84 0.92 17.98 8.21
CA GLN A 84 1.38 16.61 8.38
C GLN A 84 2.79 16.40 7.78
N GLY A 85 3.01 16.85 6.54
CA GLY A 85 4.32 16.75 5.88
C GLY A 85 5.41 17.55 6.59
N MET A 86 5.09 18.76 7.07
CA MET A 86 6.02 19.59 7.85
C MET A 86 6.38 18.93 9.19
N ALA A 87 5.38 18.41 9.92
CA ALA A 87 5.60 17.74 11.21
C ALA A 87 6.48 16.49 11.06
N TYR A 88 6.24 15.67 10.03
CA TYR A 88 7.00 14.43 9.82
C TYR A 88 8.42 14.70 9.29
N ALA A 89 8.65 15.74 8.49
CA ALA A 89 10.01 16.18 8.17
C ALA A 89 10.78 16.66 9.41
N ASN A 90 10.13 17.43 10.29
CA ASN A 90 10.75 17.88 11.53
C ASN A 90 11.10 16.69 12.45
N LEU A 91 10.23 15.68 12.59
CA LEU A 91 10.53 14.42 13.32
C LEU A 91 11.67 13.60 12.70
N ALA A 92 11.96 13.76 11.41
CA ALA A 92 13.11 13.17 10.73
C ALA A 92 14.39 14.03 10.83
N ASN A 93 14.35 15.12 11.61
CA ASN A 93 15.40 16.15 11.71
C ASN A 93 15.76 16.81 10.36
N LEU A 94 14.76 17.01 9.49
CA LEU A 94 14.93 17.59 8.16
C LEU A 94 14.26 18.97 8.00
N PRO A 95 14.76 19.80 7.07
CA PRO A 95 14.02 20.96 6.58
C PRO A 95 12.60 20.61 6.11
N GLU A 96 11.61 21.32 6.65
CA GLU A 96 10.18 21.05 6.49
C GLU A 96 9.73 21.06 5.02
N VAL A 97 10.43 21.81 4.18
CA VAL A 97 10.21 21.91 2.73
C VAL A 97 10.34 20.55 2.03
N ILE A 98 11.22 19.67 2.50
CA ILE A 98 11.44 18.32 1.95
C ILE A 98 10.21 17.44 2.21
N GLY A 99 9.58 17.61 3.39
CA GLY A 99 8.30 16.98 3.73
C GLY A 99 7.20 17.42 2.77
N LEU A 100 7.08 18.72 2.53
CA LEU A 100 6.08 19.27 1.60
C LEU A 100 6.27 18.74 0.16
N TYR A 101 7.50 18.70 -0.36
CA TYR A 101 7.77 18.09 -1.67
C TYR A 101 7.38 16.61 -1.71
N THR A 102 7.77 15.83 -0.70
CA THR A 102 7.47 14.39 -0.64
C THR A 102 5.96 14.15 -0.56
N SER A 103 5.25 14.90 0.30
CA SER A 103 3.79 14.86 0.44
C SER A 103 3.03 15.25 -0.83
N PHE A 104 3.61 16.06 -1.72
CA PHE A 104 3.01 16.42 -3.01
C PHE A 104 3.32 15.39 -4.12
N PHE A 105 4.57 14.96 -4.24
CA PHE A 105 4.99 14.07 -5.32
C PHE A 105 4.57 12.60 -5.10
N CYS A 106 4.51 12.09 -3.87
CA CYS A 106 4.12 10.70 -3.62
C CYS A 106 2.69 10.37 -4.11
N PRO A 107 1.63 11.14 -3.78
CA PRO A 107 0.29 10.93 -4.35
C PRO A 107 0.24 11.09 -5.87
N LEU A 108 0.99 12.05 -6.43
CA LEU A 108 1.03 12.32 -7.87
C LEU A 108 1.67 11.15 -8.64
N ILE A 109 2.77 10.58 -8.15
CA ILE A 109 3.39 9.38 -8.73
C ILE A 109 2.45 8.17 -8.56
N TYR A 110 1.78 8.04 -7.41
CA TYR A 110 0.79 6.98 -7.19
C TYR A 110 -0.43 7.11 -8.13
N LEU A 111 -0.83 8.31 -8.56
CA LEU A 111 -1.92 8.47 -9.52
C LEU A 111 -1.62 7.81 -10.88
N PHE A 112 -0.36 7.82 -11.33
CA PHE A 112 0.06 7.22 -12.60
C PHE A 112 0.29 5.71 -12.53
N PHE A 113 0.89 5.22 -11.43
CA PHE A 113 1.28 3.81 -11.28
C PHE A 113 0.36 2.98 -10.34
N GLY A 114 -0.60 3.63 -9.70
CA GLY A 114 -1.46 3.04 -8.66
C GLY A 114 -2.42 2.00 -9.22
N THR A 115 -2.30 0.77 -8.72
CA THR A 115 -3.17 -0.36 -9.09
C THR A 115 -4.46 -0.43 -8.27
N SER A 116 -4.52 0.27 -7.13
CA SER A 116 -5.69 0.33 -6.24
C SER A 116 -6.25 1.74 -6.16
N ARG A 117 -7.57 1.86 -6.13
CA ARG A 117 -8.30 3.14 -6.16
C ARG A 117 -8.73 3.64 -4.77
N HIS A 118 -8.23 3.01 -3.71
CA HIS A 118 -8.57 3.30 -2.31
C HIS A 118 -7.34 3.40 -1.39
N LEU A 119 -6.12 3.24 -1.91
CA LEU A 119 -4.90 3.36 -1.12
C LEU A 119 -4.34 4.78 -1.23
N SER A 120 -4.32 5.52 -0.12
CA SER A 120 -3.67 6.83 -0.04
C SER A 120 -2.19 6.65 0.31
N MET A 121 -1.29 6.83 -0.67
CA MET A 121 0.15 6.84 -0.42
C MET A 121 0.60 8.22 0.07
N GLY A 122 1.17 8.28 1.27
CA GLY A 122 1.69 9.49 1.89
C GLY A 122 2.80 9.22 2.90
N ILE A 123 3.29 10.25 3.57
CA ILE A 123 4.36 10.12 4.58
C ILE A 123 3.78 9.50 5.87
N VAL A 124 4.46 8.49 6.40
CA VAL A 124 4.08 7.74 7.62
C VAL A 124 5.09 8.03 8.74
N SER A 125 4.60 8.31 9.94
CA SER A 125 5.40 8.74 11.10
C SER A 125 6.52 7.75 11.47
N VAL A 126 6.24 6.44 11.37
CA VAL A 126 7.24 5.38 11.62
C VAL A 126 8.42 5.49 10.66
N VAL A 127 8.16 5.74 9.37
CA VAL A 127 9.21 5.89 8.35
C VAL A 127 10.04 7.14 8.62
N ALA A 128 9.39 8.25 9.00
CA ALA A 128 10.08 9.49 9.37
C ALA A 128 11.02 9.31 10.58
N LEU A 129 10.57 8.62 11.64
CA LEU A 129 11.40 8.31 12.82
C LEU A 129 12.55 7.34 12.49
N MET A 130 12.33 6.37 11.60
CA MET A 130 13.40 5.49 11.11
C MET A 130 14.45 6.26 10.28
N MET A 131 14.03 7.21 9.45
CA MET A 131 14.96 8.09 8.72
C MET A 131 15.73 9.01 9.68
N GLY A 132 15.05 9.68 10.63
CA GLY A 132 15.70 10.52 11.64
C GLY A 132 16.75 9.75 12.44
N SER A 133 16.42 8.57 12.95
CA SER A 133 17.34 7.74 13.74
C SER A 133 18.45 7.05 12.93
N THR A 134 18.40 7.05 11.59
CA THR A 134 19.52 6.62 10.73
C THR A 134 20.42 7.79 10.36
N LEU A 135 19.84 8.97 10.10
CA LEU A 135 20.57 10.23 9.90
C LEU A 135 21.34 10.65 11.17
N GLU A 136 20.75 10.51 12.35
CA GLU A 136 21.39 10.76 13.64
C GLU A 136 22.63 9.88 13.84
N LYS A 137 22.51 8.57 13.59
CA LYS A 137 23.64 7.62 13.66
C LYS A 137 24.73 7.95 12.65
N TYR A 138 24.35 8.34 11.43
CA TYR A 138 25.29 8.79 10.41
C TYR A 138 26.05 10.05 10.85
N ALA A 139 25.33 11.04 11.39
CA ALA A 139 25.91 12.28 11.88
C ALA A 139 26.89 12.06 13.04
N ILE A 140 26.55 11.17 14.00
CA ILE A 140 27.44 10.77 15.10
C ILE A 140 28.73 10.11 14.55
N LEU A 141 28.63 9.23 13.56
CA LEU A 141 29.80 8.57 12.94
C LEU A 141 30.70 9.56 12.18
N HIS A 142 30.13 10.63 11.60
CA HIS A 142 30.85 11.64 10.83
C HIS A 142 31.20 12.92 11.62
N ASN A 143 30.86 12.99 12.92
CA ASN A 143 31.01 14.18 13.78
C ASN A 143 30.29 15.45 13.25
N PHE A 144 29.15 15.25 12.59
CA PHE A 144 28.32 16.28 11.98
C PHE A 144 27.22 16.75 12.94
N ASN A 145 26.92 18.05 12.98
CA ASN A 145 25.87 18.59 13.87
C ASN A 145 24.56 18.86 13.12
N LEU A 146 23.52 18.08 13.45
CA LEU A 146 22.17 18.21 12.91
C LEU A 146 21.46 19.53 13.23
N GLU A 147 21.73 20.16 14.37
CA GLU A 147 21.14 21.46 14.70
C GLU A 147 21.69 22.57 13.79
N ASN A 148 23.00 22.56 13.55
CA ASN A 148 23.63 23.44 12.57
C ASN A 148 23.10 23.14 11.16
N ALA A 149 22.92 21.86 10.83
CA ALA A 149 22.43 21.44 9.52
C ALA A 149 21.11 22.11 9.15
N LYS A 150 20.13 22.09 10.05
CA LYS A 150 18.81 22.67 9.79
C LYS A 150 18.86 24.19 9.49
N GLN A 151 19.87 24.89 10.00
CA GLN A 151 20.11 26.32 9.79
C GLN A 151 21.03 26.62 8.58
N ASN A 152 21.98 25.73 8.27
CA ASN A 152 23.03 25.93 7.27
C ASN A 152 22.68 25.24 5.94
N ASN A 153 22.62 26.02 4.85
CA ASN A 153 22.36 25.47 3.52
C ASN A 153 23.41 24.43 3.05
N ILE A 154 24.67 24.55 3.46
CA ILE A 154 25.75 23.64 3.05
C ILE A 154 25.57 22.26 3.67
N ASP A 155 25.49 22.23 5.00
CA ASP A 155 25.33 21.03 5.83
C ASP A 155 24.05 20.24 5.45
N ASN A 156 22.96 20.94 5.11
CA ASN A 156 21.74 20.34 4.56
C ASN A 156 21.98 19.47 3.32
N PHE A 157 22.92 19.82 2.43
CA PHE A 157 23.19 19.02 1.22
C PHE A 157 23.82 17.65 1.54
N GLU A 158 24.65 17.54 2.57
CA GLU A 158 25.25 16.26 2.97
C GLU A 158 24.19 15.31 3.58
N SER A 159 23.36 15.86 4.48
CA SER A 159 22.21 15.13 5.05
C SER A 159 21.21 14.69 3.97
N LEU A 160 20.90 15.58 3.01
CA LEU A 160 20.08 15.25 1.85
C LEU A 160 20.72 14.16 0.98
N HIS A 161 22.03 14.24 0.71
CA HIS A 161 22.71 13.26 -0.14
C HIS A 161 22.64 11.86 0.45
N TYR A 162 22.95 11.70 1.74
CA TYR A 162 22.80 10.43 2.47
C TYR A 162 21.37 9.86 2.33
N LEU A 163 20.34 10.69 2.52
CA LEU A 163 18.95 10.26 2.44
C LEU A 163 18.48 9.96 1.00
N THR A 164 19.02 10.63 -0.02
CA THR A 164 18.75 10.26 -1.42
C THR A 164 19.34 8.89 -1.76
N ILE A 165 20.50 8.53 -1.21
CA ILE A 165 21.07 7.19 -1.33
C ILE A 165 20.22 6.16 -0.57
N LEU A 166 19.76 6.49 0.65
CA LEU A 166 18.91 5.61 1.45
C LEU A 166 17.53 5.34 0.80
N THR A 167 16.88 6.37 0.25
CA THR A 167 15.60 6.24 -0.48
C THR A 167 15.76 5.51 -1.80
N PHE A 168 16.85 5.73 -2.54
CA PHE A 168 17.14 5.01 -3.78
C PHE A 168 17.45 3.53 -3.53
N THR A 169 18.27 3.20 -2.53
CA THR A 169 18.59 1.81 -2.18
C THR A 169 17.41 1.05 -1.61
N THR A 170 16.59 1.66 -0.74
CA THR A 170 15.32 1.05 -0.31
C THR A 170 14.34 0.87 -1.48
N GLY A 171 14.28 1.81 -2.43
CA GLY A 171 13.54 1.65 -3.68
C GLY A 171 13.99 0.45 -4.52
N ILE A 172 15.31 0.24 -4.67
CA ILE A 172 15.86 -0.95 -5.35
C ILE A 172 15.52 -2.24 -4.60
N ILE A 173 15.65 -2.25 -3.27
CA ILE A 173 15.31 -3.43 -2.44
C ILE A 173 13.83 -3.78 -2.59
N LEU A 174 12.94 -2.78 -2.56
CA LEU A 174 11.49 -2.97 -2.77
C LEU A 174 11.19 -3.47 -4.19
N ALA A 175 11.88 -2.99 -5.22
CA ALA A 175 11.74 -3.47 -6.59
C ALA A 175 12.18 -4.94 -6.74
N LEU A 176 13.30 -5.33 -6.11
CA LEU A 176 13.77 -6.72 -6.09
C LEU A 176 12.82 -7.64 -5.31
N LEU A 177 12.33 -7.22 -4.14
CA LEU A 177 11.34 -7.97 -3.36
C LEU A 177 9.99 -8.11 -4.09
N SER A 178 9.60 -7.09 -4.87
CA SER A 178 8.44 -7.14 -5.76
C SER A 178 8.63 -8.16 -6.88
N LEU A 179 9.80 -8.20 -7.51
CA LEU A 179 10.14 -9.19 -8.53
C LEU A 179 10.10 -10.63 -7.98
N CYS A 180 10.55 -10.84 -6.75
CA CYS A 180 10.48 -12.11 -6.02
C CYS A 180 9.10 -12.41 -5.41
N GLN A 181 8.08 -11.56 -5.60
CA GLN A 181 6.74 -11.66 -5.02
C GLN A 181 6.67 -11.75 -3.48
N ALA A 182 7.77 -11.47 -2.77
CA ALA A 182 7.89 -11.63 -1.31
C ALA A 182 7.00 -10.65 -0.50
N HIS A 183 6.45 -9.62 -1.16
CA HIS A 183 5.54 -8.64 -0.59
C HIS A 183 4.33 -9.26 0.15
N PHE A 184 3.86 -10.43 -0.27
CA PHE A 184 2.76 -11.17 0.40
C PHE A 184 3.09 -11.54 1.86
N ILE A 185 4.36 -11.82 2.17
CA ILE A 185 4.82 -12.14 3.53
C ILE A 185 4.87 -10.87 4.39
N ALA A 186 5.28 -9.74 3.80
CA ALA A 186 5.31 -8.45 4.48
C ALA A 186 3.91 -7.96 4.87
N ALA A 187 2.88 -8.24 4.04
CA ALA A 187 1.50 -7.93 4.35
C ALA A 187 1.02 -8.64 5.64
N TYR A 188 1.15 -9.96 5.71
CA TYR A 188 0.77 -10.73 6.91
C TYR A 188 1.52 -10.31 8.19
N LEU A 189 2.78 -9.89 8.05
CA LEU A 189 3.55 -9.38 9.18
C LEU A 189 3.05 -8.01 9.63
N SER A 190 2.62 -7.14 8.70
CA SER A 190 2.07 -5.82 9.01
C SER A 190 0.83 -5.92 9.90
N ASP A 191 -0.16 -6.72 9.50
CA ASP A 191 -1.41 -6.93 10.27
C ASP A 191 -1.12 -7.40 11.71
N SER A 192 -0.12 -8.28 11.86
CA SER A 192 0.33 -8.82 13.14
C SER A 192 1.04 -7.79 14.02
N LEU A 193 1.77 -6.86 13.41
CA LEU A 193 2.61 -5.86 14.09
C LEU A 193 1.79 -4.62 14.47
N GLU A 194 0.82 -4.23 13.64
CA GLU A 194 -0.17 -3.18 13.96
C GLU A 194 -1.00 -3.57 15.20
N PHE A 195 -1.50 -4.81 15.26
CA PHE A 195 -2.20 -5.34 16.43
C PHE A 195 -1.34 -5.31 17.70
N LEU A 196 -0.06 -5.66 17.60
CA LEU A 196 0.88 -5.63 18.73
C LEU A 196 1.20 -4.20 19.19
N LEU A 197 1.33 -3.24 18.26
CA LEU A 197 1.55 -1.84 18.59
C LEU A 197 0.34 -1.19 19.28
N LEU A 198 -0.88 -1.53 18.84
CA LEU A 198 -2.11 -1.07 19.50
C LEU A 198 -2.22 -1.65 20.92
N ALA A 199 -1.93 -2.95 21.09
CA ALA A 199 -1.92 -3.60 22.41
C ALA A 199 -0.86 -3.04 23.37
N ALA A 200 0.24 -2.48 22.86
CA ALA A 200 1.32 -1.86 23.64
C ALA A 200 1.14 -0.34 23.87
N LEU A 201 0.08 0.26 23.32
CA LEU A 201 -0.32 1.66 23.57
C LEU A 201 -1.48 1.79 24.56
N ASP A 202 -2.18 0.69 24.85
CA ASP A 202 -3.32 0.59 25.77
C ASP A 202 -2.89 -0.02 27.14
N SER A 203 -1.57 -0.06 27.42
CA SER A 203 -0.92 -0.74 28.56
C SER A 203 0.10 0.12 29.29
#